data_AF-A0A506PW54-F1
#
_entry.id   AF-A0A506PW54-F1
#
_cell.length_a   1.000
_cell.length_b   1.000
_cell.length_c   1.000
_cell.angle_alpha   90.00
_cell.angle_beta   90.00
_cell.angle_gamma   90.00
#
_symmetry.space_group_name_H-M   'P 1'
#
loop_
_entity.id
_entity.type
_entity.pdbx_description
1 polymer ?
#
loop_
_entity_poly.entity_id
_entity_poly.type
_entity_poly.pdbx_seq_one_letter_code
_entity_poly.pdbx_strand_id
1 'polypeptide(L)'
;MGRMIESKFRVWSKHTKKMFHDGFYISQNGDLFQNDSLDYKSKDLYEVMQYTGLKDSKGNEIYEGDIVKISDHPFQGSIDINGNYEVYHNEYMELSCGGWYLHRMRHWAEVIGNKYENNNLLKGADEE
;
A
#
# COMPACT_ATOMS: atom_id res chain seq x y z
N MET A 1 -20.65 15.80 8.50
CA MET A 1 -20.66 14.33 8.65
C MET A 1 -19.25 13.85 8.94
N GLY A 2 -19.02 13.15 10.05
CA GLY A 2 -17.75 12.43 10.25
C GLY A 2 -17.63 11.32 9.22
N ARG A 3 -16.48 11.21 8.56
CA ARG A 3 -16.20 10.12 7.62
C ARG A 3 -15.91 8.87 8.45
N MET A 4 -16.72 7.82 8.28
CA MET A 4 -16.44 6.53 8.92
C MET A 4 -15.18 5.96 8.26
N ILE A 5 -14.12 5.77 9.04
CA ILE A 5 -12.90 5.14 8.54
C ILE A 5 -13.17 3.64 8.48
N GLU A 6 -13.07 3.05 7.28
CA GLU A 6 -13.11 1.60 7.14
C GLU A 6 -11.78 1.02 7.59
N SER A 7 -11.79 0.31 8.71
CA SER A 7 -10.62 -0.41 9.23
C SER A 7 -10.45 -1.73 8.47
N LYS A 8 -9.82 -1.66 7.29
CA LYS A 8 -9.42 -2.83 6.49
C LYS A 8 -7.91 -2.99 6.54
N PHE A 9 -7.46 -4.24 6.61
CA PHE A 9 -6.04 -4.59 6.68
C PHE A 9 -5.78 -5.78 5.76
N ARG A 10 -4.56 -5.85 5.25
CA ARG A 10 -4.01 -7.06 4.63
C ARG A 10 -2.63 -7.33 5.21
N VAL A 11 -2.22 -8.58 5.13
CA VAL A 11 -1.02 -9.06 5.81
C VAL A 11 -0.16 -9.84 4.85
N TRP A 12 1.09 -9.42 4.71
CA TRP A 12 2.10 -10.18 3.99
C TRP A 12 2.84 -11.11 4.96
N SER A 13 2.89 -12.41 4.63
CA SER A 13 3.71 -13.37 5.38
C SER A 13 5.09 -13.50 4.75
N LYS A 14 6.14 -13.16 5.49
CA LYS A 14 7.53 -13.34 5.03
C LYS A 14 7.94 -14.80 4.89
N HIS A 15 7.30 -15.69 5.66
CA HIS A 15 7.56 -17.13 5.65
C HIS A 15 6.92 -17.82 4.45
N THR A 16 5.61 -17.63 4.24
CA THR A 16 4.89 -18.30 3.14
C THR A 16 4.94 -17.53 1.82
N LYS A 17 5.39 -16.26 1.85
CA LYS A 17 5.39 -15.34 0.70
C LYS A 17 4.00 -15.20 0.08
N LYS A 18 2.99 -15.01 0.93
CA LYS A 18 1.59 -14.86 0.53
C LYS A 18 0.96 -13.64 1.20
N MET A 19 0.06 -12.98 0.47
CA MET A 19 -0.82 -11.94 0.96
C MET A 19 -2.12 -12.55 1.51
N PHE A 20 -2.52 -12.12 2.71
CA PHE A 20 -3.77 -12.51 3.36
C PHE A 20 -4.65 -11.28 3.53
N HIS A 21 -5.91 -11.37 3.11
CA HIS A 21 -6.90 -10.29 3.26
C HIS A 21 -7.90 -10.56 4.38
N ASP A 22 -7.92 -11.79 4.89
CA ASP A 22 -8.78 -12.27 5.96
C ASP A 22 -8.08 -13.41 6.74
N GLY A 23 -8.77 -13.97 7.74
CA GLY A 23 -8.27 -15.13 8.49
C GLY A 23 -7.10 -14.84 9.41
N PHE A 24 -6.93 -13.59 9.84
CA PHE A 24 -5.93 -13.19 10.83
C PHE A 24 -6.54 -12.29 11.92
N TYR A 25 -5.90 -12.29 13.09
CA TYR A 25 -6.23 -11.42 14.22
C TYR A 25 -4.97 -10.68 14.68
N ILE A 26 -5.12 -9.40 15.02
CA ILE A 26 -4.05 -8.57 15.57
C ILE A 26 -4.38 -8.27 17.03
N SER A 27 -3.52 -8.66 17.98
CA SER A 27 -3.69 -8.35 19.39
C SER A 27 -3.39 -6.87 19.67
N GLN A 28 -3.81 -6.37 20.84
CA GLN A 28 -3.44 -5.02 21.29
C GLN A 28 -1.94 -4.83 21.44
N ASN A 29 -1.21 -5.91 21.71
CA ASN A 29 0.24 -5.89 21.76
C ASN A 29 0.87 -5.88 20.36
N GLY A 30 0.09 -6.01 19.28
CA GLY A 30 0.52 -6.06 17.89
C GLY A 30 0.93 -7.46 17.42
N ASP A 31 0.58 -8.51 18.16
CA ASP A 31 0.89 -9.89 17.76
C ASP A 31 -0.11 -10.36 16.71
N LEU A 32 0.37 -11.12 15.72
CA LEU A 32 -0.48 -11.66 14.67
C LEU A 32 -0.79 -13.14 14.94
N PHE A 33 -2.07 -13.50 14.81
CA PHE A 33 -2.56 -14.87 14.83
C PHE A 33 -3.20 -15.19 13.49
N GLN A 34 -2.96 -16.38 12.96
CA GLN A 34 -3.42 -16.78 11.63
C GLN A 34 -4.19 -18.09 11.72
N ASN A 35 -5.40 -18.11 11.15
CA ASN A 35 -6.43 -19.14 11.32
C ASN A 35 -6.92 -19.25 12.79
N ASP A 36 -7.99 -20.02 13.01
CA ASP A 36 -8.58 -20.27 14.36
C ASP A 36 -7.62 -21.04 15.29
N SER A 37 -6.51 -21.53 14.76
CA SER A 37 -5.38 -22.00 15.53
C SER A 37 -4.71 -20.78 16.17
N LEU A 38 -4.65 -20.70 17.51
CA LEU A 38 -3.91 -19.68 18.29
C LEU A 38 -2.38 -19.76 18.10
N ASP A 39 -1.94 -20.05 16.88
CA ASP A 39 -0.58 -20.23 16.44
C ASP A 39 0.08 -18.85 16.43
N TYR A 40 0.71 -18.50 17.55
CA TYR A 40 1.43 -17.25 17.69
C TYR A 40 2.46 -17.11 16.57
N LYS A 41 2.40 -15.99 15.88
CA LYS A 41 3.40 -15.63 14.89
C LYS A 41 4.15 -14.39 15.33
N SER A 42 5.48 -14.50 15.40
CA SER A 42 6.34 -13.36 15.69
C SER A 42 6.05 -12.22 14.72
N LYS A 43 5.98 -10.99 15.25
CA LYS A 43 5.78 -9.76 14.48
C LYS A 43 6.79 -9.62 13.33
N ASP A 44 8.00 -10.13 13.53
CA ASP A 44 9.07 -10.06 12.53
C ASP A 44 8.76 -10.88 11.27
N LEU A 45 7.84 -11.84 11.35
CA LEU A 45 7.48 -12.74 10.25
C LEU A 45 6.39 -12.20 9.33
N TYR A 46 5.77 -11.07 9.69
CA TYR A 46 4.61 -10.53 8.99
C TYR A 46 4.73 -9.01 8.82
N GLU A 47 4.02 -8.51 7.83
CA GLU A 47 3.91 -7.08 7.55
C GLU A 47 2.43 -6.75 7.41
N VAL A 48 1.93 -5.87 8.27
CA VAL A 48 0.53 -5.42 8.26
C VAL A 48 0.46 -4.14 7.44
N MET A 49 -0.50 -4.08 6.52
CA MET A 49 -0.75 -2.90 5.69
C MET A 49 -2.19 -2.45 5.87
N GLN A 50 -2.39 -1.16 6.13
CA GLN A 50 -3.71 -0.59 6.31
C GLN A 50 -4.30 -0.08 4.98
N TYR A 51 -5.62 -0.22 4.82
CA TYR A 51 -6.36 0.47 3.78
C TYR A 51 -6.33 2.00 4.01
N THR A 52 -5.99 2.75 2.97
CA THR A 52 -5.85 4.20 3.04
C THR A 52 -7.16 4.99 3.12
N GLY A 53 -8.30 4.34 2.87
CA GLY A 53 -9.58 5.05 2.67
C GLY A 53 -9.74 5.68 1.28
N LEU A 54 -8.77 5.50 0.39
CA LEU A 54 -8.78 6.04 -0.98
C LEU A 54 -8.87 4.92 -2.02
N LYS A 55 -9.42 5.27 -3.18
CA LYS A 55 -9.47 4.38 -4.35
C LYS A 55 -8.71 5.00 -5.51
N ASP A 56 -8.03 4.18 -6.28
CA ASP A 56 -7.31 4.60 -7.48
C ASP A 56 -8.29 5.01 -8.62
N SER A 57 -7.74 5.35 -9.79
CA SER A 57 -8.52 5.75 -10.97
C SER A 57 -9.42 4.65 -11.54
N LYS A 58 -9.12 3.38 -11.22
CA LYS A 58 -9.89 2.19 -11.63
C LYS A 58 -10.91 1.76 -10.57
N GLY A 59 -10.90 2.40 -9.40
CA GLY A 59 -11.78 2.08 -8.28
C GLY A 59 -11.25 0.98 -7.35
N ASN A 60 -9.99 0.57 -7.52
CA ASN A 60 -9.32 -0.35 -6.60
C ASN A 60 -9.00 0.36 -5.30
N GLU A 61 -9.10 -0.36 -4.19
CA GLU A 61 -8.66 0.12 -2.88
C GLU A 61 -7.14 0.24 -2.83
N ILE A 62 -6.63 1.35 -2.31
CA ILE A 62 -5.20 1.56 -2.12
C ILE A 62 -4.83 1.27 -0.67
N TYR A 63 -3.84 0.43 -0.46
CA TYR A 63 -3.27 0.06 0.83
C TYR A 63 -1.86 0.63 0.98
N GLU A 64 -1.38 0.74 2.22
CA GLU A 64 0.04 1.00 2.47
C GLU A 64 0.93 -0.05 1.79
N GLY A 65 2.08 0.39 1.26
CA GLY A 65 3.02 -0.45 0.54
C GLY A 65 2.57 -0.85 -0.88
N ASP A 66 1.38 -0.43 -1.34
CA ASP A 66 1.02 -0.53 -2.76
C ASP A 66 1.98 0.29 -3.62
N ILE A 67 2.20 -0.19 -4.84
CA ILE A 67 2.89 0.52 -5.89
C ILE A 67 1.84 1.04 -6.86
N VAL A 68 1.76 2.36 -6.98
CA VAL A 68 0.87 3.02 -7.92
C VAL A 68 1.65 3.52 -9.13
N LYS A 69 1.10 3.30 -10.32
CA LYS A 69 1.55 3.94 -11.54
C LYS A 69 0.77 5.24 -11.73
N ILE A 70 1.48 6.37 -11.79
CA ILE A 70 0.90 7.65 -12.19
C ILE A 70 1.09 7.81 -13.69
N SER A 71 0.01 8.13 -14.41
CA SER A 71 0.04 8.37 -15.85
C SER A 71 -0.90 9.49 -16.23
N ASP A 72 -0.54 10.22 -17.30
CA ASP A 72 -1.34 11.31 -17.87
C ASP A 72 -1.72 12.41 -16.86
N HIS A 73 -0.85 12.71 -15.88
CA HIS A 73 -1.07 13.81 -14.95
C HIS A 73 -1.03 15.16 -15.71
N PRO A 74 -1.97 16.11 -15.48
CA PRO A 74 -2.07 17.36 -16.26
C PRO A 74 -0.85 18.29 -16.17
N PHE A 75 0.06 18.05 -15.22
CA PHE A 75 1.30 18.80 -15.06
C PHE A 75 2.55 18.05 -15.55
N GLN A 76 2.39 16.86 -16.13
CA GLN A 76 3.51 16.14 -16.75
C GLN A 76 4.18 17.02 -17.80
N GLY A 77 5.51 17.08 -17.77
CA GLY A 77 6.34 17.88 -18.67
C GLY A 77 6.67 19.29 -18.13
N SER A 78 5.86 19.82 -17.22
CA SER A 78 6.28 20.96 -16.37
C SER A 78 7.05 20.48 -15.16
N ILE A 79 6.62 19.34 -14.62
CA ILE A 79 7.31 18.54 -13.61
C ILE A 79 7.23 17.08 -14.03
N ASP A 80 8.25 16.30 -13.68
CA ASP A 80 8.26 14.87 -13.97
C ASP A 80 7.54 14.11 -12.86
N ILE A 81 6.29 13.73 -13.12
CA ILE A 81 5.37 13.11 -12.14
C ILE A 81 5.01 11.67 -12.54
N ASN A 82 5.01 11.37 -13.83
CA ASN A 82 4.64 10.04 -14.30
C ASN A 82 5.71 9.04 -13.87
N GLY A 83 5.28 7.91 -13.31
CA GLY A 83 6.19 6.93 -12.75
C GLY A 83 5.49 5.96 -11.82
N ASN A 84 6.27 5.04 -11.28
CA ASN A 84 5.81 4.06 -10.30
C ASN A 84 6.29 4.48 -8.91
N TYR A 85 5.36 4.55 -7.95
CA TYR A 85 5.68 5.01 -6.60
C TYR A 85 5.05 4.11 -5.54
N GLU A 86 5.80 3.85 -4.47
CA GLU A 86 5.25 3.25 -3.26
C GLU A 86 4.32 4.23 -2.54
N VAL A 87 3.24 3.70 -1.98
CA VAL A 87 2.31 4.39 -1.08
C VAL A 87 2.76 4.22 0.37
N TYR A 88 2.95 5.32 1.09
CA TYR A 88 3.45 5.32 2.47
C TYR A 88 2.98 6.57 3.25
N HIS A 89 3.10 6.53 4.58
CA HIS A 89 3.06 7.73 5.41
C HIS A 89 4.46 8.32 5.54
N ASN A 90 4.63 9.60 5.21
CA ASN A 90 5.92 10.28 5.34
C ASN A 90 6.23 10.64 6.82
N GLU A 91 7.38 11.29 7.06
CA GLU A 91 7.82 11.71 8.39
C GLU A 91 6.87 12.70 9.10
N TYR A 92 6.01 13.37 8.34
CA TYR A 92 4.96 14.27 8.83
C TYR A 92 3.60 13.58 8.99
N MET A 93 3.56 12.24 8.91
CA MET A 93 2.36 11.38 8.95
C MET A 93 1.40 11.59 7.76
N GLU A 94 1.87 12.19 6.67
CA GLU A 94 1.05 12.47 5.50
C GLU A 94 1.06 11.29 4.53
N LEU A 95 -0.12 10.87 4.11
CA LEU A 95 -0.28 9.79 3.15
C LEU A 95 0.14 10.23 1.74
N SER A 96 1.20 9.60 1.24
CA SER A 96 1.97 10.04 0.09
C SER A 96 2.32 8.91 -0.88
N CYS A 97 2.65 9.28 -2.12
CA CYS A 97 3.30 8.42 -3.10
C CYS A 97 4.37 9.22 -3.86
N GLY A 98 5.64 8.79 -3.80
CA GLY A 98 6.73 9.46 -4.52
C GLY A 98 6.96 10.91 -4.10
N GLY A 99 6.74 11.25 -2.83
CA GLY A 99 6.79 12.62 -2.32
C GLY A 99 5.55 13.48 -2.59
N TRP A 100 4.55 12.96 -3.30
CA TRP A 100 3.29 13.65 -3.59
C TRP A 100 2.17 13.20 -2.67
N TYR A 101 1.25 14.10 -2.34
CA TYR A 101 0.05 13.74 -1.58
C TYR A 101 -0.85 12.77 -2.34
N LEU A 102 -1.09 11.57 -1.77
CA LEU A 102 -1.84 10.52 -2.45
C LEU A 102 -3.28 10.95 -2.81
N HIS A 103 -3.93 11.71 -1.93
CA HIS A 103 -5.30 12.19 -2.17
C HIS A 103 -5.41 13.12 -3.40
N ARG A 104 -4.30 13.74 -3.82
CA ARG A 104 -4.23 14.51 -5.06
C ARG A 104 -3.91 13.63 -6.25
N MET A 105 -3.00 12.67 -6.08
CA MET A 105 -2.52 11.82 -7.18
C MET A 105 -3.50 10.71 -7.59
N ARG A 106 -4.36 10.23 -6.66
CA ARG A 106 -5.21 9.04 -6.84
C ARG A 106 -6.07 9.00 -8.11
N HIS A 107 -6.42 10.15 -8.69
CA HIS A 107 -7.24 10.25 -9.90
C HIS A 107 -6.48 9.85 -11.17
N TRP A 108 -5.15 9.88 -11.12
CA TRP A 108 -4.22 9.49 -12.19
C TRP A 108 -3.40 8.26 -11.80
N ALA A 109 -3.69 7.67 -10.64
CA ALA A 109 -3.01 6.51 -10.11
C ALA A 109 -3.75 5.23 -10.49
N GLU A 110 -3.00 4.18 -10.79
CA GLU A 110 -3.49 2.81 -10.88
C GLU A 110 -2.61 1.93 -9.99
N VAL A 111 -3.22 1.13 -9.11
CA VAL A 111 -2.46 0.14 -8.32
C VAL A 111 -1.98 -0.96 -9.26
N ILE A 112 -0.66 -1.12 -9.38
CA ILE A 112 -0.03 -2.10 -10.28
C ILE A 112 0.66 -3.25 -9.54
N GLY A 113 0.66 -3.22 -8.21
CA GLY A 113 1.29 -4.22 -7.37
C GLY A 113 1.59 -3.68 -5.98
N ASN A 114 2.44 -4.37 -5.23
CA ASN A 114 2.92 -3.91 -3.94
C ASN A 114 4.40 -4.26 -3.73
N LYS A 115 5.05 -3.62 -2.75
CA LYS A 115 6.48 -3.78 -2.47
C LYS A 115 6.92 -5.15 -1.94
N TYR A 116 5.98 -6.08 -1.74
CA TYR A 116 6.26 -7.42 -1.23
C TYR A 116 6.14 -8.49 -2.32
N GLU A 117 5.15 -8.36 -3.20
CA GLU A 117 4.91 -9.28 -4.32
C GLU A 117 5.56 -8.81 -5.63
N ASN A 118 5.82 -7.51 -5.77
CA ASN A 118 6.23 -6.88 -7.03
C ASN A 118 7.42 -5.93 -6.86
N ASN A 119 8.44 -6.35 -6.13
CA ASN A 119 9.60 -5.53 -5.75
C ASN A 119 10.41 -5.00 -6.95
N ASN A 120 10.22 -5.58 -8.14
CA ASN A 120 10.84 -5.13 -9.38
C ASN A 120 10.15 -3.92 -10.02
N LEU A 121 8.91 -3.59 -9.65
CA LEU A 121 8.15 -2.49 -10.29
C LEU A 121 8.70 -1.09 -9.98
N LEU A 122 9.49 -0.94 -8.91
CA LEU A 122 10.15 0.32 -8.56
C LEU A 122 11.51 0.51 -9.28
N LYS A 123 12.00 -0.50 -10.01
CA LYS A 123 13.33 -0.47 -10.64
C LYS A 123 13.33 0.08 -12.08
N GLY A 124 12.23 0.66 -12.56
CA GLY A 124 12.05 1.02 -13.97
C GLY A 124 12.19 2.50 -14.28
N ALA A 125 13.34 3.12 -13.98
CA ALA A 125 13.65 4.47 -14.44
C ALA A 125 15.11 4.70 -14.92
N ASP A 126 15.99 3.70 -14.84
CA ASP A 126 17.43 3.85 -15.18
C ASP A 126 17.98 2.79 -16.18
N GLU A 127 17.13 2.13 -16.96
CA GLU A 127 17.58 1.27 -18.06
C GLU A 127 16.74 1.50 -19.32
N GLU A 128 16.98 2.63 -20.00
CA GLU A 128 16.93 2.79 -21.47
C GLU A 128 17.91 3.88 -21.92
#